data_AF-A0A1Q8DL20-F1
#
_entry.id   AF-A0A1Q8DL20-F1
#
_cell.length_a   1.000
_cell.length_b   1.000
_cell.length_c   1.000
_cell.angle_alpha   90.00
_cell.angle_beta   90.00
_cell.angle_gamma   90.00
#
_symmetry.space_group_name_H-M   'P 1'
#
loop_
_entity.id
_entity.type
_entity.pdbx_description
1 polymer ?
#
loop_
_entity_poly.entity_id
_entity_poly.type
_entity_poly.pdbx_seq_one_letter_code
_entity_poly.pdbx_strand_id
1 'polypeptide(L)'
;MIDTVEVHVPVQAIFCKKTSLTGYEIIGDVTDYDLSAHSRHVRKVEDGTNVPFELYHSYESLPTSHTGIGFKFMHRTNKCLPHVILNCSIAKILQGHNVFGSLDMIAGVLEMLGVFRDTYPEFSGYLDFKKAEISRFDVTLPVQTQSLNTAEKIRDYFRFVDWGRYRNLSVSNIKEHYNTLYFGSEKSKVGGFKLYCKGVELNKVVKDLQKKSKQGCITSNYQLQNIFTPEVIDYSNKSVRIEATVKKRMIKDFNLPTNLWQFLTHQLNDQTIYKELFDHKTKDFFQALEGMAMTHTDDIEVFDLLHEKLTTITPTGKVSTTKAKHAYNFYKRLKDDGFYEVKRTSDVRTFQRNVKALCDAGFSRAYLQNLTKNQDTPILRILNLDFNAPNPQSFQPPVTQYFNEFKQYFNAA
;
A
#
# COMPACT_ATOMS: atom_id res chain seq x y z
N MET A 1 8.88 -1.49 -6.57
CA MET A 1 8.38 -0.43 -7.49
C MET A 1 7.60 0.62 -6.71
N ILE A 2 7.55 1.85 -7.21
CA ILE A 2 6.61 2.86 -6.71
C ILE A 2 5.32 2.77 -7.53
N ASP A 3 4.17 2.79 -6.86
CA ASP A 3 2.86 2.69 -7.52
C ASP A 3 2.10 4.01 -7.48
N THR A 4 1.33 4.25 -6.41
CA THR A 4 0.54 5.48 -6.29
C THR A 4 1.39 6.59 -5.69
N VAL A 5 1.30 7.80 -6.24
CA VAL A 5 1.91 9.01 -5.65
C VAL A 5 0.85 10.09 -5.52
N GLU A 6 0.90 10.84 -4.42
CA GLU A 6 0.07 12.00 -4.15
C GLU A 6 0.95 13.24 -3.92
N VAL A 7 0.73 14.26 -4.74
CA VAL A 7 1.45 15.54 -4.68
C VAL A 7 0.46 16.66 -4.37
N HIS A 8 0.85 17.57 -3.48
CA HIS A 8 0.10 18.78 -3.19
C HIS A 8 0.85 19.96 -3.80
N VAL A 9 0.20 20.73 -4.67
CA VAL A 9 0.78 21.96 -5.24
C VAL A 9 0.02 23.16 -4.67
N PRO A 10 0.66 23.99 -3.82
CA PRO A 10 -0.01 25.13 -3.20
C PRO A 10 -0.32 26.22 -4.21
N VAL A 11 -1.37 26.98 -3.94
CA VAL A 11 -1.65 28.25 -4.62
C VAL A 11 -0.63 29.29 -4.17
N GLN A 12 -0.21 30.18 -5.07
CA GLN A 12 0.66 31.29 -4.71
C GLN A 12 -0.01 32.17 -3.66
N ALA A 13 0.77 32.61 -2.67
CA ALA A 13 0.25 33.32 -1.50
C ALA A 13 -0.52 34.62 -1.86
N ILE A 14 -0.20 35.25 -2.98
CA ILE A 14 -0.86 36.47 -3.49
C ILE A 14 -2.33 36.24 -3.85
N PHE A 15 -2.73 35.00 -4.16
CA PHE A 15 -4.11 34.62 -4.47
C PHE A 15 -4.84 34.03 -3.25
N CYS A 16 -4.25 34.14 -2.05
CA CYS A 16 -4.79 33.57 -0.83
C CYS A 16 -5.04 34.67 0.22
N LYS A 17 -6.07 34.48 1.03
CA LYS A 17 -6.36 35.29 2.22
C LYS A 17 -6.42 34.41 3.46
N LYS A 18 -5.96 34.96 4.58
CA LYS A 18 -6.09 34.33 5.90
C LYS A 18 -7.46 34.66 6.48
N THR A 19 -8.23 33.64 6.84
CA THR A 19 -9.62 33.81 7.32
C THR A 19 -9.79 33.59 8.82
N SER A 20 -8.81 32.93 9.45
CA SER A 20 -8.76 32.74 10.90
C SER A 20 -7.31 32.52 11.34
N LEU A 21 -7.09 32.24 12.63
CA LEU A 21 -5.75 31.97 13.16
C LEU A 21 -4.98 30.93 12.32
N THR A 22 -5.68 29.90 11.85
CA THR A 22 -5.10 28.78 11.09
C THR A 22 -5.78 28.54 9.73
N GLY A 23 -6.87 29.22 9.41
CA GLY A 23 -7.62 29.05 8.17
C GLY A 23 -7.13 29.93 7.03
N TYR A 24 -7.09 29.35 5.84
CA TYR A 24 -6.74 30.03 4.59
C TYR A 24 -7.75 29.70 3.50
N GLU A 25 -8.06 30.68 2.67
CA GLU A 25 -8.96 30.56 1.52
C GLU A 25 -8.37 31.29 0.32
N ILE A 26 -8.85 30.96 -0.87
CA ILE A 26 -8.55 31.74 -2.08
C ILE A 26 -9.20 33.13 -2.03
N ILE A 27 -8.65 34.05 -2.83
CA ILE A 27 -9.33 35.30 -3.21
C ILE A 27 -10.22 34.97 -4.41
N GLY A 28 -11.49 35.36 -4.36
CA GLY A 28 -12.51 34.94 -5.33
C GLY A 28 -13.17 33.61 -4.98
N ASP A 29 -13.84 33.02 -5.95
CA ASP A 29 -14.50 31.71 -5.89
C ASP A 29 -13.84 30.70 -6.85
N VAL A 30 -14.17 29.41 -6.70
CA VAL A 30 -13.56 28.31 -7.48
C VAL A 30 -13.65 28.55 -9.01
N THR A 31 -14.75 29.15 -9.47
CA THR A 31 -14.99 29.43 -10.90
C THR A 31 -14.08 30.52 -11.46
N ASP A 32 -13.52 31.38 -10.61
CA ASP A 32 -12.58 32.44 -11.04
C ASP A 32 -11.21 31.86 -11.43
N TYR A 33 -10.99 30.58 -11.14
CA TYR A 33 -9.75 29.85 -11.39
C TYR A 33 -9.86 28.88 -12.58
N ASP A 34 -10.85 29.08 -13.46
CA ASP A 34 -11.14 28.23 -14.64
C ASP A 34 -11.35 26.75 -14.29
N LEU A 35 -12.03 26.51 -13.17
CA LEU A 35 -12.35 25.17 -12.70
C LEU A 35 -13.85 24.98 -12.57
N SER A 36 -14.29 23.73 -12.77
CA SER A 36 -15.66 23.35 -12.50
C SER A 36 -15.97 23.49 -11.00
N ALA A 37 -17.17 23.98 -10.69
CA ALA A 37 -17.62 24.16 -9.33
C ALA A 37 -19.01 23.54 -9.12
N HIS A 38 -19.19 22.96 -7.94
CA HIS A 38 -20.47 22.47 -7.45
C HIS A 38 -20.91 23.29 -6.25
N SER A 39 -22.22 23.39 -6.05
CA SER A 39 -22.79 24.11 -4.91
C SER A 39 -23.15 23.17 -3.78
N ARG A 40 -22.86 23.52 -2.53
CA ARG A 40 -23.39 22.78 -1.36
C ARG A 40 -24.84 23.12 -1.08
N HIS A 41 -25.20 24.38 -1.32
CA HIS A 41 -26.52 24.91 -1.02
C HIS A 41 -27.05 25.71 -2.21
N VAL A 42 -28.36 25.81 -2.33
CA VAL A 42 -29.02 26.71 -3.27
C VAL A 42 -29.92 27.61 -2.44
N ARG A 43 -29.74 28.93 -2.58
CA ARG A 43 -30.55 29.92 -1.88
C ARG A 43 -31.47 30.59 -2.88
N LYS A 44 -32.75 30.70 -2.53
CA LYS A 44 -33.70 31.54 -3.24
C LYS A 44 -33.52 32.98 -2.77
N VAL A 45 -33.15 33.88 -3.67
CA VAL A 45 -33.02 35.32 -3.39
C VAL A 45 -34.37 36.04 -3.58
N GLU A 46 -34.44 37.32 -3.23
CA GLU A 46 -35.70 38.09 -3.13
C GLU A 46 -36.49 38.17 -4.45
N ASP A 47 -35.81 38.16 -5.60
CA ASP A 47 -36.43 38.14 -6.93
C ASP A 47 -36.97 36.76 -7.34
N GLY A 48 -36.83 35.74 -6.48
CA GLY A 48 -37.25 34.38 -6.72
C GLY A 48 -36.24 33.50 -7.46
N THR A 49 -35.08 34.04 -7.84
CA THR A 49 -33.99 33.31 -8.49
C THR A 49 -33.28 32.39 -7.50
N ASN A 50 -32.91 31.20 -7.97
CA ASN A 50 -32.08 30.26 -7.22
C ASN A 50 -30.59 30.53 -7.52
N VAL A 51 -29.84 30.94 -6.50
CA VAL A 51 -28.40 31.24 -6.62
C VAL A 51 -27.59 30.16 -5.87
N PRO A 52 -26.55 29.59 -6.51
CA PRO A 52 -25.66 28.64 -5.84
C PRO A 52 -24.86 29.33 -4.73
N PHE A 53 -24.70 28.66 -3.60
CA PHE A 53 -23.99 29.15 -2.43
C PHE A 53 -23.02 28.07 -1.89
N GLU A 54 -21.86 28.50 -1.42
CA GLU A 54 -20.73 27.64 -1.02
C GLU A 54 -20.24 26.73 -2.16
N LEU A 55 -19.68 27.37 -3.19
CA LEU A 55 -19.06 26.67 -4.31
C LEU A 55 -17.82 25.88 -3.86
N TYR A 56 -17.66 24.68 -4.40
CA TYR A 56 -16.50 23.83 -4.17
C TYR A 56 -16.15 22.98 -5.40
N HIS A 57 -14.87 22.62 -5.51
CA HIS A 57 -14.41 21.67 -6.53
C HIS A 57 -14.59 20.21 -6.06
N SER A 58 -15.30 19.41 -6.85
CA SER A 58 -15.45 17.96 -6.61
C SER A 58 -14.16 17.21 -6.92
N TYR A 59 -14.06 15.91 -6.62
CA TYR A 59 -12.94 15.14 -7.18
C TYR A 59 -13.19 14.94 -8.68
N GLU A 60 -12.16 15.20 -9.47
CA GLU A 60 -12.16 14.99 -10.92
C GLU A 60 -11.04 14.03 -11.31
N SER A 61 -11.12 13.48 -12.52
CA SER A 61 -10.13 12.56 -13.05
C SER A 61 -9.72 12.99 -14.45
N LEU A 62 -8.48 13.44 -14.59
CA LEU A 62 -7.91 13.79 -15.88
C LEU A 62 -7.65 12.54 -16.72
N PRO A 63 -8.09 12.46 -17.97
CA PRO A 63 -7.77 11.34 -18.84
C PRO A 63 -6.27 11.35 -19.18
N THR A 64 -5.68 10.16 -19.22
CA THR A 64 -4.41 9.91 -19.91
C THR A 64 -4.63 8.81 -20.94
N SER A 65 -3.59 8.45 -21.70
CA SER A 65 -3.60 7.31 -22.62
C SER A 65 -3.94 5.97 -21.95
N HIS A 66 -3.90 5.89 -20.62
CA HIS A 66 -3.96 4.64 -19.87
C HIS A 66 -4.90 4.65 -18.66
N THR A 67 -4.70 5.57 -17.71
CA THR A 67 -5.51 5.67 -16.49
C THR A 67 -5.65 7.12 -16.03
N GLY A 68 -6.68 7.42 -15.26
CA GLY A 68 -6.93 8.79 -14.84
C GLY A 68 -5.94 9.32 -13.80
N ILE A 69 -5.63 10.62 -13.87
CA ILE A 69 -5.00 11.35 -12.76
C ILE A 69 -6.12 11.98 -11.94
N GLY A 70 -6.34 11.48 -10.73
CA GLY A 70 -7.33 12.07 -9.82
C GLY A 70 -6.82 13.40 -9.30
N PHE A 71 -7.66 14.44 -9.33
CA PHE A 71 -7.31 15.72 -8.72
C PHE A 71 -8.46 16.38 -7.97
N LYS A 72 -8.10 17.26 -7.04
CA LYS A 72 -9.06 18.09 -6.31
C LYS A 72 -8.44 19.41 -5.90
N PHE A 73 -9.16 20.51 -6.13
CA PHE A 73 -8.79 21.80 -5.62
C PHE A 73 -9.32 22.06 -4.20
N MET A 74 -8.39 22.15 -3.24
CA MET A 74 -8.66 22.49 -1.85
C MET A 74 -8.63 24.01 -1.67
N HIS A 75 -9.67 24.69 -2.15
CA HIS A 75 -9.82 26.15 -2.13
C HIS A 75 -9.98 26.78 -0.73
N ARG A 76 -10.35 25.97 0.29
CA ARG A 76 -10.39 26.35 1.71
C ARG A 76 -9.69 25.31 2.55
N THR A 77 -8.75 25.72 3.38
CA THR A 77 -7.86 24.81 4.13
C THR A 77 -7.56 25.32 5.53
N ASN A 78 -7.04 24.41 6.36
CA ASN A 78 -6.60 24.71 7.72
C ASN A 78 -5.14 24.29 7.89
N LYS A 79 -4.31 25.16 8.46
CA LYS A 79 -2.87 24.96 8.74
C LYS A 79 -1.97 24.85 7.50
N CYS A 80 -2.50 25.08 6.30
CA CYS A 80 -1.74 25.18 5.05
C CYS A 80 -2.44 26.18 4.11
N LEU A 81 -1.77 26.54 3.01
CA LEU A 81 -2.40 27.30 1.93
C LEU A 81 -3.37 26.40 1.15
N PRO A 82 -4.39 26.99 0.48
CA PRO A 82 -5.11 26.33 -0.59
C PRO A 82 -4.15 25.67 -1.58
N HIS A 83 -4.52 24.49 -2.08
CA HIS A 83 -3.65 23.69 -2.93
C HIS A 83 -4.47 22.75 -3.82
N VAL A 84 -3.90 22.32 -4.93
CA VAL A 84 -4.41 21.18 -5.68
C VAL A 84 -3.76 19.89 -5.17
N ILE A 85 -4.57 18.86 -5.00
CA ILE A 85 -4.12 17.48 -4.74
C ILE A 85 -4.11 16.76 -6.07
N LEU A 86 -2.98 16.18 -6.47
CA LEU A 86 -2.85 15.29 -7.61
C LEU A 86 -2.54 13.87 -7.10
N ASN A 87 -3.20 12.86 -7.64
CA ASN A 87 -3.08 11.48 -7.19
C ASN A 87 -3.26 10.48 -8.34
N CYS A 88 -2.25 9.66 -8.61
CA CYS A 88 -2.35 8.60 -9.61
C CYS A 88 -1.34 7.46 -9.37
N SER A 89 -1.59 6.32 -10.02
CA SER A 89 -0.55 5.29 -10.20
C SER A 89 0.41 5.76 -11.28
N ILE A 90 1.62 6.16 -10.88
CA ILE A 90 2.62 6.70 -11.80
C ILE A 90 3.11 5.65 -12.81
N ALA A 91 3.11 4.38 -12.41
CA ALA A 91 3.42 3.27 -13.33
C ALA A 91 2.34 3.09 -14.40
N LYS A 92 1.04 3.16 -14.03
CA LYS A 92 -0.06 2.99 -14.99
C LYS A 92 -0.14 4.12 -16.01
N ILE A 93 0.07 5.37 -15.61
CA ILE A 93 -0.01 6.50 -16.57
C ILE A 93 1.11 6.46 -17.60
N LEU A 94 2.25 5.84 -17.29
CA LEU A 94 3.39 5.72 -18.19
C LEU A 94 3.42 4.41 -19.00
N GLN A 95 2.96 3.29 -18.42
CA GLN A 95 3.12 1.96 -19.03
C GLN A 95 1.80 1.26 -19.37
N GLY A 96 0.65 1.81 -18.96
CA GLY A 96 -0.64 1.14 -19.12
C GLY A 96 -1.01 0.16 -18.02
N HIS A 97 -0.03 -0.28 -17.23
CA HIS A 97 -0.22 -1.19 -16.11
C HIS A 97 0.72 -0.84 -14.96
N ASN A 98 0.43 -1.33 -13.76
CA ASN A 98 1.34 -1.26 -12.62
C ASN A 98 1.86 -2.62 -12.19
N VAL A 99 1.96 -3.62 -13.08
CA VAL A 99 2.30 -5.04 -12.76
C VAL A 99 3.76 -5.20 -12.27
N PHE A 100 4.67 -4.42 -12.84
CA PHE A 100 6.05 -4.24 -12.41
C PHE A 100 6.45 -2.78 -12.72
N GLY A 101 7.62 -2.33 -12.27
CA GLY A 101 8.03 -0.94 -12.46
C GLY A 101 9.30 -0.54 -11.74
N SER A 102 9.64 0.75 -11.87
CA SER A 102 10.83 1.35 -11.28
C SER A 102 10.64 1.74 -9.81
N LEU A 103 11.74 1.94 -9.09
CA LEU A 103 11.76 2.69 -7.82
C LEU A 103 11.95 4.20 -8.02
N ASP A 104 12.33 4.64 -9.22
CA ASP A 104 12.41 6.05 -9.56
C ASP A 104 11.02 6.64 -9.81
N MET A 105 10.71 7.72 -9.08
CA MET A 105 9.44 8.45 -9.19
C MET A 105 9.48 9.60 -10.19
N ILE A 106 10.66 10.03 -10.67
CA ILE A 106 10.78 11.29 -11.41
C ILE A 106 9.94 11.29 -12.67
N ALA A 107 10.16 10.33 -13.58
CA ALA A 107 9.41 10.28 -14.83
C ALA A 107 7.90 10.28 -14.58
N GLY A 108 7.46 9.48 -13.60
CA GLY A 108 6.06 9.37 -13.23
C GLY A 108 5.42 10.65 -12.67
N VAL A 109 6.14 11.33 -11.78
CA VAL A 109 5.68 12.57 -11.18
C VAL A 109 5.67 13.70 -12.21
N LEU A 110 6.71 13.79 -13.06
CA LEU A 110 6.75 14.81 -14.09
C LEU A 110 5.64 14.61 -15.13
N GLU A 111 5.33 13.37 -15.50
CA GLU A 111 4.18 13.07 -16.36
C GLU A 111 2.86 13.52 -15.72
N MET A 112 2.68 13.23 -14.43
CA MET A 112 1.50 13.66 -13.67
C MET A 112 1.34 15.18 -13.64
N LEU A 113 2.43 15.91 -13.39
CA LEU A 113 2.43 17.38 -13.33
C LEU A 113 2.25 18.02 -14.71
N GLY A 114 2.88 17.46 -15.74
CA GLY A 114 2.81 17.93 -17.11
C GLY A 114 1.41 17.80 -17.70
N VAL A 115 0.81 16.61 -17.61
CA VAL A 115 -0.57 16.39 -18.08
C VAL A 115 -1.56 17.33 -17.38
N PHE A 116 -1.39 17.57 -16.08
CA PHE A 116 -2.21 18.51 -15.34
C PHE A 116 -2.05 19.95 -15.88
N ARG A 117 -0.81 20.37 -16.14
CA ARG A 117 -0.49 21.70 -16.65
C ARG A 117 -1.03 21.93 -18.06
N ASP A 118 -0.93 20.93 -18.92
CA ASP A 118 -1.45 20.99 -20.28
C ASP A 118 -2.98 21.03 -20.31
N THR A 119 -3.63 20.33 -19.36
CA THR A 119 -5.09 20.31 -19.27
C THR A 119 -5.64 21.61 -18.66
N TYR A 120 -4.95 22.18 -17.67
CA TYR A 120 -5.36 23.43 -17.01
C TYR A 120 -4.22 24.47 -17.00
N PRO A 121 -3.88 25.06 -18.15
CA PRO A 121 -2.74 25.97 -18.26
C PRO A 121 -2.97 27.29 -17.49
N GLU A 122 -4.17 27.85 -17.55
CA GLU A 122 -4.52 29.07 -16.80
C GLU A 122 -4.52 28.81 -15.30
N PHE A 123 -5.20 27.75 -14.85
CA PHE A 123 -5.23 27.40 -13.43
C PHE A 123 -3.82 27.15 -12.87
N SER A 124 -2.96 26.49 -13.66
CA SER A 124 -1.57 26.24 -13.30
C SER A 124 -0.76 27.53 -13.09
N GLY A 125 -1.17 28.64 -13.71
CA GLY A 125 -0.58 29.97 -13.49
C GLY A 125 -0.76 30.51 -12.06
N TYR A 126 -1.76 30.02 -11.32
CA TYR A 126 -1.99 30.41 -9.92
C TYR A 126 -1.22 29.54 -8.91
N LEU A 127 -0.62 28.44 -9.36
CA LEU A 127 0.05 27.47 -8.50
C LEU A 127 1.54 27.79 -8.30
N ASP A 128 2.07 27.46 -7.12
CA ASP A 128 3.49 27.57 -6.75
C ASP A 128 4.12 26.17 -6.81
N PHE A 129 4.47 25.74 -8.03
CA PHE A 129 5.12 24.44 -8.26
C PHE A 129 6.43 24.30 -7.51
N LYS A 130 7.18 25.40 -7.26
CA LYS A 130 8.44 25.36 -6.49
C LYS A 130 8.20 24.88 -5.05
N LYS A 131 7.03 25.18 -4.48
CA LYS A 131 6.62 24.73 -3.14
C LYS A 131 5.75 23.48 -3.15
N ALA A 132 5.69 22.74 -4.26
CA ALA A 132 5.01 21.45 -4.28
C ALA A 132 5.56 20.51 -3.21
N GLU A 133 4.69 19.67 -2.65
CA GLU A 133 5.03 18.74 -1.58
C GLU A 133 4.59 17.33 -1.92
N ILE A 134 5.42 16.35 -1.53
CA ILE A 134 5.02 14.95 -1.54
C ILE A 134 4.16 14.66 -0.29
N SER A 135 2.93 14.19 -0.51
CA SER A 135 1.97 13.91 0.56
C SER A 135 1.92 12.42 0.90
N ARG A 136 1.95 11.57 -0.14
CA ARG A 136 1.84 10.12 0.00
C ARG A 136 2.50 9.41 -1.17
N PHE A 137 3.07 8.25 -0.93
CA PHE A 137 3.40 7.30 -1.98
C PHE A 137 3.29 5.85 -1.50
N ASP A 138 3.09 4.93 -2.43
CA ASP A 138 3.01 3.50 -2.14
C ASP A 138 4.28 2.79 -2.65
N VAL A 139 5.01 2.13 -1.75
CA VAL A 139 6.15 1.27 -2.07
C VAL A 139 5.65 -0.17 -2.18
N THR A 140 5.77 -0.76 -3.36
CA THR A 140 5.25 -2.10 -3.66
C THR A 140 6.38 -3.09 -3.84
N LEU A 141 6.32 -4.16 -3.06
CA LEU A 141 7.13 -5.36 -3.22
C LEU A 141 6.30 -6.46 -3.89
N PRO A 142 6.66 -6.88 -5.12
CA PRO A 142 6.09 -8.08 -5.72
C PRO A 142 6.82 -9.33 -5.23
N VAL A 143 6.09 -10.27 -4.65
CA VAL A 143 6.58 -11.59 -4.29
C VAL A 143 6.15 -12.58 -5.36
N GLN A 144 7.12 -13.23 -6.02
CA GLN A 144 6.84 -14.17 -7.11
C GLN A 144 6.59 -15.58 -6.59
N THR A 145 5.65 -16.25 -7.24
CA THR A 145 5.16 -17.58 -6.90
C THR A 145 5.03 -18.44 -8.17
N GLN A 146 4.70 -19.72 -8.04
CA GLN A 146 4.61 -20.63 -9.18
C GLN A 146 3.36 -20.40 -10.06
N SER A 147 2.26 -19.94 -9.47
CA SER A 147 0.96 -19.81 -10.14
C SER A 147 0.00 -18.95 -9.34
N LEU A 148 -1.10 -18.52 -9.97
CA LEU A 148 -2.18 -17.80 -9.30
C LEU A 148 -2.76 -18.60 -8.12
N ASN A 149 -2.95 -19.91 -8.27
CA ASN A 149 -3.43 -20.76 -7.19
C ASN A 149 -2.47 -20.74 -5.98
N THR A 150 -1.16 -20.74 -6.23
CA THR A 150 -0.15 -20.65 -5.17
C THR A 150 -0.18 -19.27 -4.51
N ALA A 151 -0.29 -18.19 -5.31
CA ALA A 151 -0.43 -16.83 -4.80
C ALA A 151 -1.66 -16.66 -3.89
N GLU A 152 -2.81 -17.23 -4.29
CA GLU A 152 -4.04 -17.16 -3.50
C GLU A 152 -3.94 -17.94 -2.19
N LYS A 153 -3.35 -19.14 -2.20
CA LYS A 153 -3.07 -19.92 -0.98
C LYS A 153 -2.16 -19.16 -0.02
N ILE A 154 -1.12 -18.51 -0.54
CA ILE A 154 -0.20 -17.67 0.26
C ILE A 154 -0.95 -16.46 0.85
N ARG A 155 -1.76 -15.76 0.05
CA ARG A 155 -2.61 -14.66 0.54
C ARG A 155 -3.54 -15.16 1.65
N ASP A 156 -4.21 -16.29 1.47
CA ASP A 156 -5.16 -16.80 2.43
C ASP A 156 -4.49 -17.31 3.72
N TYR A 157 -3.25 -17.80 3.65
CA TYR A 157 -2.41 -18.02 4.83
C TYR A 157 -2.18 -16.72 5.62
N PHE A 158 -1.82 -15.63 4.92
CA PHE A 158 -1.58 -14.33 5.56
C PHE A 158 -2.85 -13.69 6.15
N ARG A 159 -4.05 -14.13 5.74
CA ARG A 159 -5.33 -13.64 6.27
C ARG A 159 -5.49 -13.82 7.78
N PHE A 160 -4.84 -14.84 8.33
CA PHE A 160 -4.92 -15.19 9.75
C PHE A 160 -3.71 -14.73 10.56
N VAL A 161 -2.74 -14.10 9.91
CA VAL A 161 -1.53 -13.58 10.57
C VAL A 161 -1.82 -12.23 11.21
N ASP A 162 -1.56 -12.12 12.52
CA ASP A 162 -1.75 -10.90 13.33
C ASP A 162 -0.58 -10.73 14.32
N TRP A 163 0.21 -9.67 14.13
CA TRP A 163 1.34 -9.38 15.03
C TRP A 163 1.66 -7.88 15.11
N GLY A 164 2.08 -7.48 16.30
CA GLY A 164 2.58 -6.13 16.56
C GLY A 164 1.54 -5.04 16.34
N ARG A 165 1.99 -3.92 15.79
CA ARG A 165 1.19 -2.68 15.68
C ARG A 165 0.12 -2.73 14.60
N TYR A 166 0.29 -3.58 13.60
CA TYR A 166 -0.54 -3.59 12.40
C TYR A 166 -1.47 -4.79 12.39
N ARG A 167 -2.54 -4.69 13.18
CA ARG A 167 -3.58 -5.72 13.20
C ARG A 167 -4.16 -5.93 11.80
N ASN A 168 -4.35 -7.19 11.45
CA ASN A 168 -5.03 -7.54 10.21
C ASN A 168 -6.53 -7.25 10.35
N LEU A 169 -7.04 -6.33 9.53
CA LEU A 169 -8.44 -5.91 9.56
C LEU A 169 -9.41 -6.98 9.04
N SER A 170 -8.92 -8.04 8.37
CA SER A 170 -9.76 -9.19 8.01
C SER A 170 -10.10 -10.08 9.19
N VAL A 171 -9.25 -10.10 10.24
CA VAL A 171 -9.47 -10.92 11.46
C VAL A 171 -10.58 -10.32 12.34
N SER A 172 -10.89 -9.03 12.19
CA SER A 172 -12.00 -8.37 12.88
C SER A 172 -13.35 -8.45 12.15
N ASN A 173 -13.52 -9.36 11.17
CA ASN A 173 -14.77 -9.59 10.41
C ASN A 173 -15.33 -8.38 9.61
N ILE A 174 -14.49 -7.43 9.17
CA ILE A 174 -14.96 -6.28 8.38
C ILE A 174 -14.87 -6.55 6.86
N LYS A 175 -13.99 -7.46 6.42
CA LYS A 175 -13.61 -7.64 5.00
C LYS A 175 -13.24 -9.09 4.64
N GLU A 176 -14.09 -10.06 5.00
CA GLU A 176 -13.79 -11.50 4.94
C GLU A 176 -13.50 -12.06 3.53
N HIS A 177 -13.99 -11.41 2.46
CA HIS A 177 -13.91 -11.92 1.07
C HIS A 177 -13.06 -11.08 0.11
N TYR A 178 -12.20 -10.20 0.62
CA TYR A 178 -11.39 -9.36 -0.25
C TYR A 178 -10.11 -10.08 -0.70
N ASN A 179 -9.78 -9.90 -1.98
CA ASN A 179 -8.45 -10.19 -2.54
C ASN A 179 -7.34 -9.41 -1.80
N THR A 180 -7.70 -8.34 -1.10
CA THR A 180 -6.79 -7.46 -0.38
C THR A 180 -6.96 -7.59 1.13
N LEU A 181 -5.86 -7.91 1.80
CA LEU A 181 -5.70 -7.86 3.25
C LEU A 181 -5.13 -6.49 3.63
N TYR A 182 -5.66 -5.88 4.68
CA TYR A 182 -5.23 -4.55 5.13
C TYR A 182 -4.65 -4.64 6.53
N PHE A 183 -3.48 -4.04 6.71
CA PHE A 183 -2.74 -4.01 7.96
C PHE A 183 -2.55 -2.58 8.42
N GLY A 184 -3.08 -2.26 9.60
CA GLY A 184 -3.10 -0.91 10.16
C GLY A 184 -4.38 -0.11 9.90
N SER A 185 -4.49 1.04 10.58
CA SER A 185 -5.66 1.92 10.44
C SER A 185 -5.58 2.81 9.20
N GLU A 186 -6.68 2.93 8.48
CA GLU A 186 -6.85 3.87 7.35
C GLU A 186 -6.57 5.33 7.77
N LYS A 187 -6.97 5.69 8.99
CA LYS A 187 -6.78 7.03 9.59
C LYS A 187 -5.34 7.28 10.06
N SER A 188 -4.44 6.31 9.93
CA SER A 188 -3.03 6.47 10.29
C SER A 188 -2.41 7.63 9.52
N LYS A 189 -1.76 8.55 10.25
CA LYS A 189 -1.01 9.68 9.68
C LYS A 189 0.29 9.25 9.01
N VAL A 190 0.84 8.09 9.42
CA VAL A 190 2.05 7.52 8.82
C VAL A 190 1.72 6.54 7.68
N GLY A 191 0.48 6.03 7.61
CA GLY A 191 0.01 5.02 6.65
C GLY A 191 -0.03 3.60 7.23
N GLY A 192 -0.38 2.61 6.40
CA GLY A 192 -0.39 1.17 6.71
C GLY A 192 0.22 0.38 5.55
N PHE A 193 -0.05 -0.92 5.46
CA PHE A 193 0.28 -1.70 4.27
C PHE A 193 -0.84 -2.68 3.94
N LYS A 194 -0.83 -3.19 2.71
CA LYS A 194 -1.82 -4.16 2.21
C LYS A 194 -1.16 -5.29 1.46
N LEU A 195 -1.81 -6.45 1.46
CA LEU A 195 -1.36 -7.65 0.76
C LEU A 195 -2.44 -8.16 -0.18
N TYR A 196 -2.12 -8.45 -1.45
CA TYR A 196 -3.10 -8.93 -2.42
C TYR A 196 -2.49 -9.70 -3.59
N CYS A 197 -3.29 -10.54 -4.26
CA CYS A 197 -2.86 -11.22 -5.49
C CYS A 197 -3.12 -10.31 -6.70
N LYS A 198 -2.07 -9.98 -7.47
CA LYS A 198 -2.22 -9.04 -8.61
C LYS A 198 -3.00 -9.64 -9.77
N GLY A 199 -2.81 -10.94 -10.03
CA GLY A 199 -3.52 -11.68 -11.09
C GLY A 199 -5.03 -11.61 -10.98
N VAL A 200 -5.58 -11.64 -9.77
CA VAL A 200 -7.04 -11.57 -9.56
C VAL A 200 -7.63 -10.25 -10.08
N GLU A 201 -6.93 -9.12 -9.87
CA GLU A 201 -7.35 -7.81 -10.38
C GLU A 201 -7.15 -7.74 -11.90
N LEU A 202 -5.96 -8.10 -12.38
CA LEU A 202 -5.61 -7.96 -13.80
C LEU A 202 -6.47 -8.85 -14.71
N ASN A 203 -6.75 -10.08 -14.29
CA ASN A 203 -7.56 -11.01 -15.09
C ASN A 203 -9.00 -10.53 -15.26
N LYS A 204 -9.54 -9.74 -14.32
CA LYS A 204 -10.86 -9.09 -14.50
C LYS A 204 -10.79 -8.04 -15.60
N VAL A 205 -9.77 -7.17 -15.56
CA VAL A 205 -9.55 -6.15 -16.59
C VAL A 205 -9.38 -6.79 -17.98
N VAL A 206 -8.55 -7.83 -18.08
CA VAL A 206 -8.31 -8.55 -19.34
C VAL A 206 -9.59 -9.17 -19.88
N LYS A 207 -10.43 -9.79 -19.03
CA LYS A 207 -11.72 -10.36 -19.45
C LYS A 207 -12.67 -9.29 -20.00
N ASP A 208 -12.75 -8.12 -19.37
CA ASP A 208 -13.59 -7.02 -19.84
C ASP A 208 -13.11 -6.46 -21.18
N LEU A 209 -11.80 -6.32 -21.35
CA LEU A 209 -11.19 -5.90 -22.62
C LEU A 209 -11.41 -6.93 -23.72
N GLN A 210 -11.30 -8.23 -23.43
CA GLN A 210 -11.60 -9.29 -24.37
C GLN A 210 -13.06 -9.24 -24.83
N LYS A 211 -14.01 -8.96 -23.93
CA LYS A 211 -15.42 -8.78 -24.27
C LYS A 211 -15.63 -7.59 -25.21
N LYS A 212 -15.04 -6.43 -24.90
CA LYS A 212 -15.13 -5.23 -25.75
C LYS A 212 -14.43 -5.40 -27.10
N SER A 213 -13.29 -6.09 -27.13
CA SER A 213 -12.56 -6.40 -28.35
C SER A 213 -13.38 -7.29 -29.28
N LYS A 214 -14.11 -8.29 -28.76
CA LYS A 214 -15.05 -9.12 -29.54
C LYS A 214 -16.21 -8.31 -30.14
N GLN A 215 -16.53 -7.16 -29.54
CA GLN A 215 -17.51 -6.20 -30.05
C GLN A 215 -16.92 -5.19 -31.04
N GLY A 216 -15.64 -5.34 -31.43
CA GLY A 216 -14.98 -4.47 -32.41
C GLY A 216 -14.29 -3.23 -31.84
N CYS A 217 -14.13 -3.11 -30.51
CA CYS A 217 -13.43 -1.97 -29.93
C CYS A 217 -11.92 -2.00 -30.23
N ILE A 218 -11.47 -1.08 -31.10
CA ILE A 218 -10.07 -0.96 -31.54
C ILE A 218 -9.14 -0.70 -30.35
N THR A 219 -9.50 0.22 -29.45
CA THR A 219 -8.70 0.56 -28.26
C THR A 219 -8.51 -0.66 -27.36
N SER A 220 -9.56 -1.46 -27.12
CA SER A 220 -9.43 -2.68 -26.32
C SER A 220 -8.53 -3.72 -26.98
N ASN A 221 -8.58 -3.85 -28.31
CA ASN A 221 -7.69 -4.74 -29.05
C ASN A 221 -6.22 -4.28 -28.92
N TYR A 222 -5.96 -2.99 -29.11
CA TYR A 222 -4.64 -2.40 -28.93
C TYR A 222 -4.08 -2.65 -27.52
N GLN A 223 -4.89 -2.45 -26.48
CA GLN A 223 -4.47 -2.69 -25.09
C GLN A 223 -4.13 -4.16 -24.83
N LEU A 224 -4.91 -5.11 -25.37
CA LEU A 224 -4.63 -6.53 -25.21
C LEU A 224 -3.33 -6.96 -25.92
N GLN A 225 -3.02 -6.37 -27.06
CA GLN A 225 -1.84 -6.72 -27.85
C GLN A 225 -0.55 -6.08 -27.32
N ASN A 226 -0.63 -4.83 -26.86
CA ASN A 226 0.57 -4.02 -26.59
C ASN A 226 0.82 -3.76 -25.10
N ILE A 227 -0.21 -3.82 -24.24
CA ILE A 227 -0.08 -3.51 -22.81
C ILE A 227 -0.22 -4.78 -21.97
N PHE A 228 -1.29 -5.56 -22.19
CA PHE A 228 -1.57 -6.78 -21.44
C PHE A 228 -1.01 -8.01 -22.14
N THR A 229 0.30 -7.98 -22.41
CA THR A 229 1.01 -9.08 -23.08
C THR A 229 0.98 -10.36 -22.23
N PRO A 230 1.22 -11.54 -22.84
CA PRO A 230 1.29 -12.80 -22.10
C PRO A 230 2.27 -12.77 -20.91
N GLU A 231 3.41 -12.08 -21.06
CA GLU A 231 4.39 -11.90 -19.99
C GLU A 231 3.84 -11.08 -18.81
N VAL A 232 3.14 -9.97 -19.10
CA VAL A 232 2.49 -9.13 -18.07
C VAL A 232 1.41 -9.91 -17.32
N ILE A 233 0.62 -10.71 -18.04
CA ILE A 233 -0.42 -11.55 -17.44
C ILE A 233 0.20 -12.65 -16.56
N ASP A 234 1.24 -13.33 -17.06
CA ASP A 234 1.93 -14.39 -16.33
C ASP A 234 2.60 -13.86 -15.05
N TYR A 235 3.35 -12.75 -15.15
CA TYR A 235 3.98 -12.11 -14.00
C TYR A 235 2.95 -11.68 -12.94
N SER A 236 1.82 -11.13 -13.40
CA SER A 236 0.71 -10.73 -12.51
C SER A 236 0.08 -11.93 -11.80
N ASN A 237 -0.15 -13.03 -12.52
CA ASN A 237 -0.70 -14.27 -11.96
C ASN A 237 0.22 -14.89 -10.91
N LYS A 238 1.53 -14.70 -11.05
CA LYS A 238 2.53 -15.20 -10.10
C LYS A 238 2.83 -14.21 -8.96
N SER A 239 2.25 -13.02 -8.96
CA SER A 239 2.60 -11.95 -8.00
C SER A 239 1.62 -11.84 -6.82
N VAL A 240 2.13 -12.07 -5.61
CA VAL A 240 1.55 -11.57 -4.35
C VAL A 240 2.21 -10.24 -4.03
N ARG A 241 1.42 -9.19 -3.88
CA ARG A 241 1.94 -7.84 -3.59
C ARG A 241 1.86 -7.52 -2.13
N ILE A 242 2.93 -6.95 -1.61
CA ILE A 242 2.95 -6.24 -0.34
C ILE A 242 3.16 -4.76 -0.67
N GLU A 243 2.17 -3.92 -0.38
CA GLU A 243 2.18 -2.51 -0.74
C GLU A 243 2.09 -1.66 0.52
N ALA A 244 3.17 -0.93 0.82
CA ALA A 244 3.31 -0.09 1.98
C ALA A 244 3.05 1.38 1.63
N THR A 245 2.02 1.96 2.23
CA THR A 245 1.70 3.37 2.04
C THR A 245 2.54 4.23 2.99
N VAL A 246 3.39 5.09 2.45
CA VAL A 246 4.13 6.11 3.18
C VAL A 246 3.40 7.44 3.08
N LYS A 247 3.05 8.05 4.21
CA LYS A 247 2.41 9.38 4.27
C LYS A 247 3.37 10.43 4.81
N LYS A 248 3.08 11.70 4.55
CA LYS A 248 3.88 12.88 4.92
C LYS A 248 4.44 12.87 6.35
N ARG A 249 3.69 12.35 7.33
CA ARG A 249 4.18 12.25 8.71
C ARG A 249 5.38 11.31 8.83
N MET A 250 5.36 10.15 8.17
CA MET A 250 6.45 9.17 8.19
C MET A 250 7.69 9.72 7.48
N ILE A 251 7.50 10.43 6.36
CA ILE A 251 8.58 11.13 5.65
C ILE A 251 9.33 12.07 6.63
N LYS A 252 8.58 12.87 7.40
CA LYS A 252 9.14 13.75 8.44
C LYS A 252 9.80 12.98 9.59
N ASP A 253 9.19 11.89 10.06
CA ASP A 253 9.75 11.09 11.15
C ASP A 253 11.09 10.44 10.76
N PHE A 254 11.33 10.21 9.46
CA PHE A 254 12.59 9.75 8.88
C PHE A 254 13.56 10.88 8.48
N ASN A 255 13.26 12.14 8.85
CA ASN A 255 14.03 13.33 8.48
C ASN A 255 14.21 13.52 6.97
N LEU A 256 13.26 13.02 6.16
CA LEU A 256 13.26 13.20 4.71
C LEU A 256 12.55 14.51 4.33
N PRO A 257 12.98 15.19 3.25
CA PRO A 257 12.35 16.43 2.80
C PRO A 257 10.91 16.17 2.32
N THR A 258 9.97 17.04 2.68
CA THR A 258 8.60 16.97 2.14
C THR A 258 8.37 17.84 0.92
N ASN A 259 9.28 18.78 0.64
CA ASN A 259 9.27 19.46 -0.66
C ASN A 259 9.52 18.42 -1.76
N LEU A 260 8.70 18.47 -2.80
CA LEU A 260 8.70 17.48 -3.86
C LEU A 260 10.06 17.37 -4.55
N TRP A 261 10.63 18.50 -4.94
CA TRP A 261 11.88 18.55 -5.72
C TRP A 261 13.08 18.09 -4.89
N GLN A 262 13.14 18.50 -3.62
CA GLN A 262 14.15 18.02 -2.68
C GLN A 262 14.03 16.50 -2.47
N PHE A 263 12.81 15.97 -2.36
CA PHE A 263 12.60 14.52 -2.22
C PHE A 263 13.00 13.76 -3.48
N LEU A 264 12.61 14.24 -4.67
CA LEU A 264 12.98 13.64 -5.96
C LEU A 264 14.49 13.67 -6.21
N THR A 265 15.18 14.70 -5.73
CA THR A 265 16.65 14.78 -5.78
C THR A 265 17.29 13.81 -4.79
N HIS A 266 16.76 13.74 -3.57
CA HIS A 266 17.27 12.85 -2.53
C HIS A 266 17.18 11.37 -2.95
N GLN A 267 16.04 10.93 -3.48
CA GLN A 267 15.83 9.53 -3.90
C GLN A 267 16.67 9.10 -5.11
N LEU A 268 17.17 10.05 -5.92
CA LEU A 268 18.15 9.74 -6.97
C LEU A 268 19.51 9.37 -6.39
N ASN A 269 19.92 10.07 -5.33
CA ASN A 269 21.21 9.86 -4.68
C ASN A 269 21.20 8.63 -3.77
N ASP A 270 20.04 8.30 -3.20
CA ASP A 270 19.87 7.16 -2.32
C ASP A 270 18.49 6.49 -2.52
N GLN A 271 18.48 5.39 -3.27
CA GLN A 271 17.27 4.57 -3.45
C GLN A 271 17.01 3.61 -2.28
N THR A 272 17.95 3.44 -1.34
CA THR A 272 17.79 2.54 -0.20
C THR A 272 16.69 3.01 0.75
N ILE A 273 16.37 4.31 0.74
CA ILE A 273 15.27 4.93 1.50
C ILE A 273 13.94 4.19 1.33
N TYR A 274 13.63 3.70 0.13
CA TYR A 274 12.36 3.02 -0.13
C TYR A 274 12.31 1.68 0.58
N LYS A 275 13.44 0.98 0.60
CA LYS A 275 13.59 -0.27 1.34
C LYS A 275 13.50 -0.01 2.85
N GLU A 276 14.18 1.00 3.37
CA GLU A 276 14.11 1.35 4.79
C GLU A 276 12.70 1.70 5.26
N LEU A 277 11.98 2.53 4.49
CA LEU A 277 10.60 2.90 4.78
C LEU A 277 9.66 1.69 4.71
N PHE A 278 9.85 0.81 3.72
CA PHE A 278 9.09 -0.42 3.56
C PHE A 278 9.34 -1.39 4.72
N ASP A 279 10.61 -1.65 5.04
CA ASP A 279 11.02 -2.56 6.12
C ASP A 279 10.50 -2.05 7.47
N HIS A 280 10.61 -0.75 7.74
CA HIS A 280 10.04 -0.17 8.95
C HIS A 280 8.53 -0.39 9.05
N LYS A 281 7.82 -0.37 7.91
CA LYS A 281 6.36 -0.58 7.87
C LYS A 281 5.96 -2.04 8.11
N THR A 282 6.77 -2.95 7.57
CA THR A 282 6.45 -4.38 7.47
C THR A 282 7.22 -5.25 8.47
N LYS A 283 8.11 -4.66 9.28
CA LYS A 283 8.96 -5.36 10.26
C LYS A 283 8.19 -6.35 11.12
N ASP A 284 7.14 -5.91 11.81
CA ASP A 284 6.34 -6.79 12.68
C ASP A 284 5.75 -7.94 11.84
N PHE A 285 5.23 -7.66 10.65
CA PHE A 285 4.66 -8.68 9.79
C PHE A 285 5.68 -9.76 9.40
N PHE A 286 6.88 -9.36 8.96
CA PHE A 286 7.94 -10.31 8.63
C PHE A 286 8.47 -11.06 9.85
N GLN A 287 8.58 -10.40 11.00
CA GLN A 287 8.96 -11.05 12.26
C GLN A 287 7.97 -12.16 12.66
N ALA A 288 6.68 -12.01 12.34
CA ALA A 288 5.69 -13.05 12.61
C ALA A 288 5.90 -14.32 11.75
N LEU A 289 6.59 -14.18 10.62
CA LEU A 289 6.94 -15.27 9.70
C LEU A 289 8.26 -15.95 10.07
N GLU A 290 9.14 -15.26 10.80
CA GLU A 290 10.41 -15.81 11.29
C GLU A 290 10.19 -17.00 12.25
N GLY A 291 11.05 -18.01 12.12
CA GLY A 291 10.95 -19.30 12.80
C GLY A 291 11.14 -20.44 11.80
N MET A 292 11.43 -21.65 12.29
CA MET A 292 11.47 -22.81 11.41
C MET A 292 10.05 -23.06 10.90
N ALA A 293 9.85 -23.08 9.56
CA ALA A 293 8.65 -23.71 9.03
C ALA A 293 8.80 -25.20 9.31
N MET A 294 8.22 -25.63 10.41
CA MET A 294 8.26 -27.03 10.81
C MET A 294 7.64 -27.87 9.70
N THR A 295 8.44 -28.79 9.17
CA THR A 295 8.03 -29.94 8.34
C THR A 295 7.23 -30.97 9.14
N HIS A 296 7.21 -30.83 10.46
CA HIS A 296 6.67 -31.82 11.37
C HIS A 296 5.14 -31.76 11.39
N THR A 297 4.54 -32.69 10.66
CA THR A 297 3.09 -32.94 10.67
C THR A 297 2.65 -33.84 11.82
N ASP A 298 3.59 -34.48 12.52
CA ASP A 298 3.31 -35.40 13.62
C ASP A 298 3.42 -34.71 15.00
N ASP A 299 2.42 -34.96 15.84
CA ASP A 299 2.38 -34.46 17.22
C ASP A 299 3.52 -35.06 18.07
N ILE A 300 4.02 -36.24 17.72
CA ILE A 300 5.19 -36.87 18.36
C ILE A 300 6.44 -36.00 18.11
N GLU A 301 6.69 -35.63 16.85
CA GLU A 301 7.84 -34.81 16.48
C GLU A 301 7.77 -33.41 17.12
N VAL A 302 6.56 -32.85 17.22
CA VAL A 302 6.32 -31.59 17.96
C VAL A 302 6.64 -31.75 19.44
N PHE A 303 6.23 -32.86 20.08
CA PHE A 303 6.55 -33.13 21.47
C PHE A 303 8.06 -33.27 21.67
N ASP A 304 8.74 -34.03 20.83
CA ASP A 304 10.18 -34.28 20.92
C ASP A 304 10.98 -32.98 20.76
N LEU A 305 10.61 -32.13 19.79
CA LEU A 305 11.24 -30.82 19.63
C LEU A 305 11.04 -29.95 20.88
N LEU A 306 9.81 -29.87 21.40
CA LEU A 306 9.53 -29.08 22.59
C LEU A 306 10.27 -29.63 23.81
N HIS A 307 10.41 -30.95 23.90
CA HIS A 307 11.18 -31.62 24.93
C HIS A 307 12.66 -31.30 24.83
N GLU A 308 13.24 -31.32 23.63
CA GLU A 308 14.63 -30.96 23.37
C GLU A 308 14.90 -29.49 23.73
N LYS A 309 14.08 -28.55 23.22
CA LYS A 309 14.34 -27.12 23.32
C LYS A 309 13.94 -26.49 24.66
N LEU A 310 12.96 -27.05 25.37
CA LEU A 310 12.38 -26.42 26.57
C LEU A 310 12.64 -27.18 27.87
N THR A 311 13.41 -28.28 27.83
CA THR A 311 13.92 -28.90 29.05
C THR A 311 14.92 -27.97 29.75
N THR A 312 14.81 -27.85 31.06
CA THR A 312 15.62 -26.93 31.86
C THR A 312 16.25 -27.65 33.05
N ILE A 313 17.33 -27.09 33.59
CA ILE A 313 17.95 -27.57 34.83
C ILE A 313 17.48 -26.64 35.96
N THR A 314 16.93 -27.21 37.03
CA THR A 314 16.48 -26.44 38.19
C THR A 314 17.66 -25.86 38.97
N PRO A 315 17.45 -24.85 39.84
CA PRO A 315 18.51 -24.36 40.73
C PRO A 315 19.15 -25.45 41.60
N THR A 316 18.43 -26.56 41.81
CA THR A 316 18.89 -27.75 42.54
C THR A 316 19.61 -28.78 41.66
N GLY A 317 19.90 -28.47 40.39
CA GLY A 317 20.63 -29.34 39.46
C GLY A 317 19.79 -30.45 38.83
N LYS A 318 18.47 -30.51 39.06
CA LYS A 318 17.59 -31.55 38.50
C LYS A 318 17.06 -31.16 37.14
N VAL A 319 16.95 -32.13 36.23
CA VAL A 319 16.32 -31.94 34.92
C VAL A 319 14.80 -31.78 35.11
N SER A 320 14.22 -30.73 34.52
CA SER A 320 12.79 -30.43 34.53
C SER A 320 12.24 -30.33 33.12
N THR A 321 11.26 -31.19 32.82
CA THR A 321 10.54 -31.26 31.53
C THR A 321 9.18 -30.55 31.61
N THR A 322 8.87 -29.89 32.73
CA THR A 322 7.54 -29.31 33.00
C THR A 322 7.19 -28.23 31.98
N LYS A 323 8.15 -27.38 31.61
CA LYS A 323 7.96 -26.33 30.60
C LYS A 323 7.62 -26.92 29.22
N ALA A 324 8.31 -27.98 28.81
CA ALA A 324 8.04 -28.69 27.57
C ALA A 324 6.62 -29.28 27.55
N LYS A 325 6.22 -29.99 28.62
CA LYS A 325 4.87 -30.57 28.76
C LYS A 325 3.76 -29.50 28.70
N HIS A 326 3.95 -28.35 29.35
CA HIS A 326 3.00 -27.24 29.29
C HIS A 326 2.92 -26.61 27.90
N ALA A 327 4.06 -26.41 27.23
CA ALA A 327 4.09 -25.89 25.86
C ALA A 327 3.37 -26.83 24.89
N TYR A 328 3.59 -28.15 25.02
CA TYR A 328 2.92 -29.15 24.19
C TYR A 328 1.41 -29.19 24.41
N ASN A 329 0.95 -29.16 25.66
CA ASN A 329 -0.49 -29.08 25.96
C ASN A 329 -1.12 -27.79 25.41
N PHE A 330 -0.40 -26.68 25.47
CA PHE A 330 -0.85 -25.43 24.87
C PHE A 330 -0.89 -25.52 23.34
N TYR A 331 0.10 -26.14 22.70
CA TYR A 331 0.10 -26.41 21.26
C TYR A 331 -1.13 -27.23 20.83
N LYS A 332 -1.43 -28.34 21.52
CA LYS A 332 -2.64 -29.13 21.24
C LYS A 332 -3.91 -28.30 21.38
N ARG A 333 -4.01 -27.48 22.43
CA ARG A 333 -5.15 -26.58 22.60
C ARG A 333 -5.28 -25.56 21.46
N LEU A 334 -4.17 -25.05 20.93
CA LEU A 334 -4.20 -24.20 19.72
C LEU A 334 -4.68 -24.98 18.50
N LYS A 335 -4.33 -26.26 18.38
CA LYS A 335 -4.71 -27.17 17.27
C LYS A 335 -6.20 -27.56 17.34
N ASP A 336 -6.76 -27.66 18.54
CA ASP A 336 -8.15 -28.07 18.76
C ASP A 336 -9.09 -26.85 18.72
N ASP A 337 -8.82 -25.82 19.54
CA ASP A 337 -9.73 -24.68 19.74
C ASP A 337 -9.45 -23.51 18.77
N GLY A 338 -8.22 -23.41 18.27
CA GLY A 338 -7.77 -22.31 17.41
C GLY A 338 -7.19 -21.12 18.16
N PHE A 339 -6.21 -20.46 17.52
CA PHE A 339 -5.40 -19.43 18.15
C PHE A 339 -6.20 -18.28 18.79
N TYR A 340 -7.21 -17.77 18.09
CA TYR A 340 -7.98 -16.62 18.57
C TYR A 340 -8.98 -16.97 19.65
N GLU A 341 -9.57 -18.18 19.63
CA GLU A 341 -10.44 -18.65 20.71
C GLU A 341 -9.64 -18.93 21.98
N VAL A 342 -8.46 -19.57 21.86
CA VAL A 342 -7.55 -19.75 23.00
C VAL A 342 -7.10 -18.40 23.56
N LYS A 343 -6.80 -17.42 22.69
CA LYS A 343 -6.46 -16.05 23.11
C LYS A 343 -7.59 -15.36 23.86
N ARG A 344 -8.84 -15.55 23.41
CA ARG A 344 -10.05 -14.94 24.01
C ARG A 344 -10.39 -15.55 25.36
N THR A 345 -10.16 -16.85 25.53
CA THR A 345 -10.54 -17.62 26.73
C THR A 345 -9.42 -17.78 27.75
N SER A 346 -8.20 -17.38 27.42
CA SER A 346 -7.04 -17.45 28.32
C SER A 346 -6.72 -16.08 28.94
N ASP A 347 -6.12 -16.09 30.13
CA ASP A 347 -5.47 -14.89 30.65
C ASP A 347 -4.38 -14.38 29.68
N VAL A 348 -4.33 -13.06 29.50
CA VAL A 348 -3.49 -12.40 28.48
C VAL A 348 -2.01 -12.70 28.71
N ARG A 349 -1.53 -12.62 29.96
CA ARG A 349 -0.11 -12.85 30.28
C ARG A 349 0.26 -14.31 30.08
N THR A 350 -0.62 -15.22 30.50
CA THR A 350 -0.45 -16.66 30.34
C THR A 350 -0.41 -17.06 28.87
N PHE A 351 -1.33 -16.53 28.06
CA PHE A 351 -1.34 -16.75 26.62
C PHE A 351 -0.05 -16.28 25.97
N GLN A 352 0.38 -15.04 26.23
CA GLN A 352 1.60 -14.47 25.68
C GLN A 352 2.84 -15.27 26.06
N ARG A 353 2.96 -15.71 27.32
CA ARG A 353 4.07 -16.53 27.79
C ARG A 353 4.13 -17.88 27.08
N ASN A 354 2.99 -18.56 26.91
CA ASN A 354 2.96 -19.86 26.26
C ASN A 354 3.23 -19.76 24.75
N VAL A 355 2.70 -18.73 24.08
CA VAL A 355 3.06 -18.45 22.68
C VAL A 355 4.55 -18.16 22.56
N LYS A 356 5.13 -17.36 23.46
CA LYS A 356 6.57 -17.10 23.47
C LYS A 356 7.37 -18.40 23.65
N ALA A 357 6.94 -19.29 24.53
CA ALA A 357 7.63 -20.58 24.73
C ALA A 357 7.64 -21.44 23.47
N LEU A 358 6.55 -21.45 22.70
CA LEU A 358 6.50 -22.10 21.38
C LEU A 358 7.42 -21.39 20.38
N CYS A 359 7.39 -20.05 20.30
CA CYS A 359 8.28 -19.31 19.41
C CYS A 359 9.77 -19.50 19.74
N ASP A 360 10.13 -19.50 21.02
CA ASP A 360 11.50 -19.76 21.49
C ASP A 360 11.95 -21.19 21.13
N ALA A 361 11.02 -22.15 21.01
CA ALA A 361 11.31 -23.51 20.56
C ALA A 361 11.43 -23.63 19.03
N GLY A 362 11.18 -22.55 18.27
CA GLY A 362 11.37 -22.49 16.83
C GLY A 362 10.09 -22.33 15.99
N PHE A 363 8.90 -22.33 16.60
CA PHE A 363 7.65 -22.17 15.85
C PHE A 363 7.43 -20.72 15.42
N SER A 364 7.18 -20.47 14.14
CA SER A 364 6.77 -19.13 13.71
C SER A 364 5.39 -18.78 14.28
N ARG A 365 5.17 -17.51 14.59
CA ARG A 365 3.87 -17.07 15.13
C ARG A 365 2.76 -17.27 14.11
N ALA A 366 3.03 -16.96 12.84
CA ALA A 366 2.09 -17.13 11.75
C ALA A 366 1.63 -18.59 11.61
N TYR A 367 2.53 -19.56 11.85
CA TYR A 367 2.18 -20.98 11.89
C TYR A 367 1.18 -21.27 13.02
N LEU A 368 1.49 -20.83 14.24
CA LEU A 368 0.60 -21.02 15.40
C LEU A 368 -0.79 -20.39 15.18
N GLN A 369 -0.86 -19.27 14.47
CA GLN A 369 -2.12 -18.59 14.14
C GLN A 369 -2.97 -19.33 13.11
N ASN A 370 -2.34 -20.18 12.30
CA ASN A 370 -2.96 -20.90 11.20
C ASN A 370 -3.20 -22.40 11.52
N LEU A 371 -2.89 -22.84 12.75
CA LEU A 371 -2.79 -24.25 13.12
C LEU A 371 -4.09 -25.05 12.88
N THR A 372 -5.26 -24.45 13.09
CA THR A 372 -6.58 -25.10 12.85
C THR A 372 -7.05 -25.06 11.40
N LYS A 373 -6.48 -24.18 10.57
CA LYS A 373 -6.98 -23.90 9.21
C LYS A 373 -6.17 -24.57 8.11
N ASN A 374 -4.96 -25.03 8.42
CA ASN A 374 -4.04 -25.62 7.45
C ASN A 374 -3.74 -27.09 7.77
N GLN A 375 -4.73 -27.98 7.58
CA GLN A 375 -4.46 -29.42 7.55
C GLN A 375 -3.75 -29.86 6.24
N ASP A 376 -3.91 -29.08 5.15
CA ASP A 376 -3.43 -29.44 3.80
C ASP A 376 -2.42 -28.46 3.16
N THR A 377 -1.95 -27.42 3.88
CA THR A 377 -1.04 -26.42 3.29
C THR A 377 0.39 -26.68 3.78
N PRO A 378 1.29 -27.25 2.96
CA PRO A 378 2.69 -27.29 3.32
C PRO A 378 3.24 -25.86 3.36
N ILE A 379 3.34 -25.31 4.57
CA ILE A 379 4.00 -24.04 4.96
C ILE A 379 5.42 -23.93 4.37
N LEU A 380 6.01 -25.07 3.99
CA LEU A 380 7.26 -25.24 3.23
C LEU A 380 7.41 -24.32 2.01
N ARG A 381 6.33 -23.85 1.37
CA ARG A 381 6.42 -22.96 0.20
C ARG A 381 6.51 -21.45 0.53
N ILE A 382 6.29 -21.05 1.79
CA ILE A 382 6.44 -19.65 2.21
C ILE A 382 7.92 -19.31 2.46
N LEU A 383 8.72 -20.29 2.91
CA LEU A 383 10.16 -20.10 3.15
C LEU A 383 10.99 -19.86 1.88
N ASN A 384 10.46 -20.24 0.71
CA ASN A 384 11.12 -20.05 -0.60
C ASN A 384 10.57 -18.86 -1.38
N LEU A 385 9.86 -17.94 -0.73
CA LEU A 385 9.36 -16.74 -1.39
C LEU A 385 10.52 -15.82 -1.75
N ASP A 386 10.63 -15.51 -3.04
CA ASP A 386 11.57 -14.50 -3.51
C ASP A 386 11.00 -13.10 -3.25
N PHE A 387 11.52 -12.47 -2.19
CA PHE A 387 11.23 -11.08 -1.82
C PHE A 387 12.07 -10.07 -2.61
N ASN A 388 12.89 -10.51 -3.55
CA ASN A 388 13.71 -9.68 -4.43
C ASN A 388 13.43 -9.98 -5.90
N ALA A 389 12.17 -10.30 -6.22
CA ALA A 389 11.79 -10.64 -7.58
C ALA A 389 12.22 -9.55 -8.59
N PRO A 390 13.05 -9.88 -9.57
CA PRO A 390 13.49 -8.92 -10.56
C PRO A 390 12.32 -8.53 -11.48
N ASN A 391 12.39 -7.33 -12.05
CA ASN A 391 11.52 -6.99 -13.16
C ASN A 391 11.79 -7.96 -14.34
N PRO A 392 10.78 -8.24 -15.19
CA PRO A 392 11.01 -9.04 -16.39
C PRO A 392 12.08 -8.43 -17.28
N GLN A 393 12.76 -9.26 -18.07
CA GLN A 393 13.85 -8.81 -18.94
C GLN A 393 13.40 -7.77 -19.98
N SER A 394 12.12 -7.83 -20.38
CA SER A 394 11.50 -6.88 -21.30
C SER A 394 11.26 -5.49 -20.69
N PHE A 395 11.35 -5.34 -19.37
CA PHE A 395 11.06 -4.08 -18.70
C PHE A 395 12.10 -3.02 -19.06
N GLN A 396 11.62 -1.93 -19.63
CA GLN A 396 12.37 -0.70 -19.85
C GLN A 396 11.77 0.41 -19.00
N PRO A 397 12.57 1.13 -18.19
CA PRO A 397 12.07 2.27 -17.44
C PRO A 397 11.40 3.29 -18.37
N PRO A 398 10.14 3.67 -18.11
CA PRO A 398 9.47 4.66 -18.94
C PRO A 398 10.12 6.03 -18.79
N VAL A 399 10.13 6.79 -19.89
CA VAL A 399 10.59 8.18 -19.93
C VAL A 399 9.39 9.13 -19.97
N THR A 400 9.56 10.31 -19.41
CA THR A 400 8.57 11.38 -19.47
C THR A 400 8.93 12.38 -20.56
N GLN A 401 7.92 12.94 -21.22
CA GLN A 401 8.10 14.04 -22.18
C GLN A 401 8.29 15.40 -21.50
N TYR A 402 7.90 15.54 -20.22
CA TYR A 402 7.88 16.80 -19.49
C TYR A 402 9.18 17.12 -18.74
N PHE A 403 10.25 16.37 -18.98
CA PHE A 403 11.52 16.57 -18.27
C PHE A 403 12.05 18.02 -18.42
N ASN A 404 12.01 18.55 -19.65
CA ASN A 404 12.52 19.89 -19.93
C ASN A 404 11.74 21.01 -19.25
N GLU A 405 10.47 20.79 -18.95
CA GLU A 405 9.60 21.80 -18.32
C GLU A 405 9.86 21.95 -16.83
N PHE A 406 10.19 20.83 -16.16
CA PHE A 406 10.34 20.78 -14.71
C PHE A 406 11.81 20.71 -14.25
N LYS A 407 12.78 20.50 -15.15
CA LYS A 407 14.21 20.44 -14.79
C LYS A 407 14.71 21.63 -13.98
N GLN A 408 14.13 22.82 -14.19
CA GLN A 408 14.51 24.03 -13.45
C GLN A 408 14.29 23.94 -11.94
N TYR A 409 13.35 23.10 -11.49
CA TYR A 409 13.03 22.96 -10.06
C TYR A 409 14.05 22.09 -9.31
N PHE A 410 14.84 21.26 -10.00
CA PHE A 410 15.90 20.47 -9.39
C PHE A 410 17.13 21.32 -9.02
N ASN A 411 17.38 22.40 -9.76
CA ASN A 411 18.52 23.30 -9.52
C ASN A 411 18.26 24.37 -8.46
N ALA A 412 17.00 24.54 -8.05
CA ALA A 412 16.55 25.61 -7.16
C ALA A 412 16.16 25.12 -5.75
N ALA A 413 16.39 23.83 -5.47
CA ALA A 413 15.87 23.07 -4.33
C ALA A 413 16.91 22.86 -3.23
#